data_AF-A0A9D4JA41-F1
#
_entry.id   AF-A0A9D4JA41-F1
#
_cell.length_a   1.000
_cell.length_b   1.000
_cell.length_c   1.000
_cell.angle_alpha   90.00
_cell.angle_beta   90.00
_cell.angle_gamma   90.00
#
_symmetry.space_group_name_H-M   'P 1'
#
loop_
_entity.id
_entity.type
_entity.pdbx_description
1 polymer ?
#
loop_
_entity_poly.entity_id
_entity_poly.type
_entity_poly.pdbx_seq_one_letter_code
_entity_poly.pdbx_strand_id
1 'polypeptide(L)'
;MVVSTHDELHHVRMISVDGLELDFEHLVFPTKNYKSDQSKCTYVQSKNTLVLTDRFAYTVFMYDTSKATPRAVTTENIQGPDSVCVGPSETVLVCSQNNHSIVHLSVNGDLPCGYAVPVQQMCVQGRY
;
A
#
# COMPACT_ATOMS: atom_id res chain seq x y z
N MET A 1 -6.92 -1.25 -11.40
CA MET A 1 -6.53 0.18 -11.29
C MET A 1 -7.50 0.85 -10.33
N VAL A 2 -6.99 1.47 -9.26
CA VAL A 2 -7.83 2.22 -8.32
C VAL A 2 -7.83 3.66 -8.76
N VAL A 3 -9.01 4.23 -8.98
CA VAL A 3 -9.17 5.57 -9.55
C VAL A 3 -10.02 6.39 -8.58
N SER A 4 -9.51 7.53 -8.14
CA SER A 4 -10.34 8.57 -7.52
C SER A 4 -10.66 9.60 -8.59
N THR A 5 -11.94 9.88 -8.77
CA THR A 5 -12.45 10.98 -9.59
C THR A 5 -12.20 12.30 -8.86
N HIS A 6 -11.51 13.23 -9.52
CA HIS A 6 -11.35 14.59 -9.02
C HIS A 6 -12.74 15.24 -8.92
N ASP A 7 -13.08 15.83 -7.77
CA ASP A 7 -14.36 16.49 -7.46
C ASP A 7 -15.60 15.61 -7.16
N GLU A 8 -15.49 14.28 -7.03
CA GLU A 8 -16.59 13.48 -6.46
C GLU A 8 -16.50 13.38 -4.92
N LEU A 9 -17.61 13.70 -4.25
CA LEU A 9 -17.81 13.52 -2.80
C LEU A 9 -18.06 12.06 -2.39
N HIS A 10 -18.23 11.15 -3.35
CA HIS A 10 -18.46 9.72 -3.13
C HIS A 10 -17.26 8.85 -3.50
N HIS A 11 -17.22 7.69 -2.86
CA HIS A 11 -16.03 6.96 -2.44
C HIS A 11 -15.31 6.23 -3.58
N VAL A 12 -13.99 6.15 -3.46
CA VAL A 12 -13.03 5.51 -4.39
C VAL A 12 -13.59 4.25 -5.07
N ARG A 13 -13.35 4.15 -6.38
CA ARG A 13 -13.69 2.99 -7.20
C ARG A 13 -12.46 2.18 -7.56
N MET A 14 -12.55 0.86 -7.41
CA MET A 14 -11.60 -0.06 -8.01
C MET A 14 -12.16 -0.58 -9.33
N ILE A 15 -11.44 -0.31 -10.42
CA ILE A 15 -11.76 -0.86 -11.74
C ILE A 15 -10.69 -1.89 -12.06
N SER A 16 -11.07 -3.15 -12.14
CA SER A 16 -10.15 -4.21 -12.56
C SER A 16 -9.82 -4.09 -14.05
N VAL A 17 -8.82 -4.83 -14.52
CA VAL A 17 -8.40 -4.78 -15.93
C VAL A 17 -9.47 -5.37 -16.86
N ASP A 18 -10.29 -6.29 -16.36
CA ASP A 18 -11.48 -6.85 -17.00
C ASP A 18 -12.74 -5.95 -16.90
N GLY A 19 -12.61 -4.77 -16.28
CA GLY A 19 -13.71 -3.81 -16.17
C GLY A 19 -14.70 -4.10 -15.05
N LEU A 20 -14.37 -5.00 -14.10
CA LEU A 20 -15.14 -5.17 -12.87
C LEU A 20 -14.97 -3.91 -12.02
N GLU A 21 -16.08 -3.26 -11.74
CA GLU A 21 -16.14 -2.11 -10.85
C GLU A 21 -16.52 -2.59 -9.44
N LEU A 22 -15.70 -2.20 -8.46
CA LEU A 22 -15.93 -2.41 -7.05
C LEU A 22 -16.05 -1.03 -6.39
N ASP A 23 -17.28 -0.71 -5.99
CA ASP A 23 -17.59 0.45 -5.18
C ASP A 23 -17.29 0.17 -3.72
N PHE A 24 -16.60 1.09 -3.06
CA PHE A 24 -16.29 0.99 -1.65
C PHE A 24 -17.12 1.97 -0.81
N GLU A 25 -18.43 1.72 -0.71
CA GLU A 25 -19.39 2.63 -0.05
C GLU A 25 -19.09 2.90 1.45
N HIS A 26 -18.34 2.01 2.12
CA HIS A 26 -18.03 2.12 3.55
C HIS A 26 -16.61 2.62 3.84
N LEU A 27 -15.77 2.81 2.81
CA LEU A 27 -14.36 3.13 3.01
C LEU A 27 -14.15 4.63 3.10
N VAL A 28 -13.94 5.18 4.29
CA VAL A 28 -13.52 6.58 4.45
C VAL A 28 -12.06 6.72 3.99
N PHE A 29 -11.87 7.10 2.74
CA PHE A 29 -10.55 7.45 2.23
C PHE A 29 -10.08 8.78 2.84
N PRO A 30 -8.76 8.99 2.97
CA PRO A 30 -8.24 10.28 3.34
C PRO A 30 -8.73 11.29 2.30
N THR A 31 -9.28 12.40 2.76
CA THR A 31 -9.58 13.59 1.93
C THR A 31 -8.33 14.28 1.41
N LYS A 32 -7.15 13.69 1.63
CA LYS A 32 -5.86 14.19 1.21
C LYS A 32 -5.68 13.96 -0.28
N ASN A 33 -5.54 15.05 -1.03
CA ASN A 33 -5.16 15.01 -2.43
C ASN A 33 -3.66 14.74 -2.55
N TYR A 34 -3.29 13.65 -3.22
CA TYR A 34 -1.90 13.28 -3.51
C TYR A 34 -1.52 13.73 -4.92
N LYS A 35 -0.32 14.31 -5.08
CA LYS A 35 0.28 14.46 -6.42
C LYS A 35 0.82 13.10 -6.92
N SER A 36 1.12 13.00 -8.22
CA SER A 36 1.45 11.72 -8.91
C SER A 36 2.58 10.90 -8.28
N ASP A 37 3.46 11.51 -7.50
CA ASP A 37 4.65 10.94 -6.88
C ASP A 37 4.57 10.87 -5.33
N GLN A 38 3.44 11.25 -4.75
CA GLN A 38 3.29 11.35 -3.28
C GLN A 38 2.68 10.11 -2.66
N SER A 39 2.01 9.29 -3.47
CA SER A 39 1.42 8.03 -3.05
C SER A 39 1.45 7.01 -4.19
N LYS A 40 1.48 5.74 -3.80
CA LYS A 40 1.21 4.57 -4.65
C LYS A 40 0.25 3.66 -3.93
N CYS A 41 -0.50 2.87 -4.69
CA CYS A 41 -1.40 1.89 -4.10
C CYS A 41 -1.30 0.54 -4.78
N THR A 42 -1.64 -0.50 -4.03
CA THR A 42 -1.84 -1.85 -4.53
C THR A 42 -3.02 -2.49 -3.81
N TYR A 43 -3.68 -3.43 -4.46
CA TYR A 43 -4.81 -4.16 -3.86
C TYR A 43 -4.44 -5.61 -3.65
N VAL A 44 -4.64 -6.09 -2.42
CA VAL A 44 -4.39 -7.47 -2.00
C VAL A 44 -5.75 -8.19 -2.00
N GLN A 45 -6.05 -8.85 -3.13
CA GLN A 45 -7.37 -9.44 -3.39
C GLN A 45 -7.76 -10.50 -2.37
N SER A 46 -6.84 -11.38 -1.98
CA SER A 46 -7.11 -12.46 -1.01
C SER A 46 -7.54 -11.96 0.37
N LYS A 47 -7.21 -10.70 0.71
CA LYS A 47 -7.55 -10.05 1.98
C LYS A 47 -8.53 -8.90 1.83
N ASN A 48 -9.01 -8.66 0.61
CA ASN A 48 -9.86 -7.52 0.31
C ASN A 48 -9.30 -6.22 0.91
N THR A 49 -7.98 -6.02 0.76
CA THR A 49 -7.26 -4.92 1.42
C THR A 49 -6.59 -4.03 0.38
N LEU A 50 -6.94 -2.74 0.37
CA LEU A 50 -6.17 -1.75 -0.37
C LEU A 50 -5.02 -1.24 0.50
N VAL A 51 -3.83 -1.19 -0.08
CA VAL A 51 -2.65 -0.61 0.55
C VAL A 51 -2.30 0.68 -0.18
N LEU A 52 -2.08 1.75 0.57
CA LEU A 52 -1.74 3.09 0.08
C LEU A 52 -0.48 3.59 0.80
N THR A 53 0.53 4.04 0.06
CA THR A 53 1.69 4.72 0.63
C THR A 53 1.44 6.22 0.73
N ASP A 54 1.91 6.84 1.81
CA ASP A 54 2.03 8.29 1.92
C ASP A 54 3.50 8.65 2.12
N ARG A 55 4.12 9.17 1.06
CA ARG A 55 5.55 9.45 1.02
C ARG A 55 5.97 10.45 2.10
N PHE A 56 5.17 11.48 2.35
CA PHE A 56 5.53 12.57 3.26
C PHE A 56 5.06 12.35 4.70
N ALA A 57 4.04 11.51 4.91
CA ALA A 57 3.64 11.08 6.24
C ALA A 57 4.45 9.87 6.74
N TYR A 58 5.37 9.32 5.94
CA TYR A 58 6.16 8.12 6.29
C TYR A 58 5.29 6.95 6.76
N THR A 59 4.13 6.80 6.12
CA THR A 59 3.07 5.90 6.56
C THR A 59 2.58 5.05 5.40
N VAL A 60 2.22 3.81 5.70
CA VAL A 60 1.48 2.93 4.80
C VAL A 60 0.11 2.69 5.41
N PHE A 61 -0.96 3.05 4.69
CA PHE A 61 -2.33 2.81 5.11
C PHE A 61 -2.84 1.50 4.50
N MET A 62 -3.49 0.68 5.32
CA MET A 62 -4.15 -0.54 4.89
C MET A 62 -5.65 -0.42 5.16
N TYR A 63 -6.42 -0.39 4.08
CA TYR A 63 -7.87 -0.29 4.05
C TYR A 63 -8.43 -1.69 3.82
N ASP A 64 -8.83 -2.36 4.90
CA ASP A 64 -9.72 -3.50 4.80
C ASP A 64 -11.08 -2.99 4.35
N THR A 65 -11.55 -3.40 3.16
CA THR A 65 -12.76 -2.81 2.59
C THR A 65 -14.03 -3.21 3.35
N SER A 66 -13.94 -4.16 4.28
CA SER A 66 -15.03 -4.52 5.21
C SER A 66 -15.07 -3.61 6.44
N LYS A 67 -14.05 -2.77 6.66
CA LYS A 67 -13.91 -1.91 7.84
C LYS A 67 -13.98 -0.44 7.45
N ALA A 68 -14.55 0.36 8.35
CA ALA A 68 -14.72 1.79 8.12
C ALA A 68 -13.40 2.58 8.21
N THR A 69 -12.44 2.11 9.03
CA THR A 69 -11.20 2.84 9.32
C THR A 69 -9.97 2.09 8.81
N PRO A 70 -9.01 2.79 8.18
CA PRO A 70 -7.75 2.19 7.81
C PRO A 70 -6.87 1.91 9.02
N ARG A 71 -6.01 0.91 8.87
CA ARG A 71 -4.86 0.72 9.74
C ARG A 71 -3.66 1.50 9.19
N ALA A 72 -3.13 2.42 9.98
CA ALA A 72 -1.87 3.08 9.67
C ALA A 72 -0.70 2.19 10.14
N VAL A 73 0.28 1.98 9.27
CA VAL A 73 1.50 1.23 9.54
C VAL A 73 2.68 2.19 9.43
N THR A 74 3.33 2.42 10.57
CA THR A 74 4.54 3.24 10.68
C THR A 74 5.64 2.40 11.31
N THR A 75 6.85 2.52 10.78
CA THR A 75 8.06 1.91 11.35
C THR A 75 9.24 2.81 11.02
N GLU A 76 10.33 2.71 11.78
CA GLU A 76 11.57 3.41 11.46
C GLU A 76 12.11 3.09 10.05
N ASN A 77 11.77 1.91 9.55
CA ASN A 77 12.19 1.42 8.24
C ASN A 77 11.41 2.00 7.07
N ILE A 78 10.24 2.62 7.31
CA ILE A 78 9.40 3.26 6.29
C ILE A 78 9.74 4.76 6.28
N GLN A 79 10.60 5.17 5.34
CA GLN A 79 11.05 6.55 5.15
C GLN A 79 10.94 6.91 3.67
N GLY A 80 10.00 7.79 3.35
CA GLY A 80 9.64 8.12 1.98
C GLY A 80 9.16 6.89 1.18
N PRO A 81 8.06 6.22 1.55
CA PRO A 81 7.55 5.08 0.81
C PRO A 81 7.09 5.51 -0.59
N ASP A 82 7.84 5.12 -1.62
CA ASP A 82 7.68 5.61 -3.00
C ASP A 82 7.01 4.60 -3.92
N SER A 83 7.00 3.31 -3.54
CA SER A 83 6.33 2.25 -4.29
C SER A 83 5.86 1.13 -3.37
N VAL A 84 4.83 0.41 -3.81
CA VAL A 84 4.27 -0.75 -3.12
C VAL A 84 3.80 -1.80 -4.12
N CYS A 85 4.02 -3.07 -3.81
CA CYS A 85 3.47 -4.20 -4.58
C CYS A 85 3.02 -5.34 -3.66
N VAL A 86 2.17 -6.22 -4.19
CA VAL A 86 1.78 -7.45 -3.49
C VAL A 86 2.95 -8.43 -3.51
N GLY A 87 3.36 -8.88 -2.34
CA GLY A 87 4.36 -9.92 -2.15
C GLY A 87 3.74 -11.31 -2.05
N PRO A 88 4.56 -12.36 -1.94
CA PRO A 88 4.08 -13.71 -1.69
C PRO A 88 3.40 -13.81 -0.31
N SER A 89 2.54 -14.81 -0.14
CA SER A 89 1.96 -15.17 1.17
C SER A 89 1.28 -14.00 1.90
N GLU A 90 0.47 -13.23 1.18
CA GLU A 90 -0.36 -12.16 1.77
C GLU A 90 0.47 -11.03 2.42
N THR A 91 1.67 -10.80 1.87
CA THR A 91 2.53 -9.68 2.26
C THR A 91 2.45 -8.55 1.24
N VAL A 92 2.92 -7.38 1.62
CA VAL A 92 3.21 -6.28 0.70
C VAL A 92 4.64 -5.83 0.87
N LEU A 93 5.27 -5.50 -0.26
CA LEU A 93 6.63 -4.99 -0.30
C LEU A 93 6.56 -3.49 -0.53
N VAL A 94 7.24 -2.72 0.31
CA VAL A 94 7.24 -1.26 0.25
C VAL A 94 8.65 -0.77 0.01
N CYS A 95 8.87 -0.05 -1.08
CA CYS A 95 10.14 0.60 -1.35
C CYS A 95 10.26 1.88 -0.51
N SER A 96 11.20 1.88 0.42
CA SER A 96 11.52 2.99 1.31
C SER A 96 12.68 3.77 0.72
N GLN A 97 12.39 4.90 0.06
CA GLN A 97 13.38 5.60 -0.75
C GLN A 97 14.52 6.16 0.10
N ASN A 98 14.20 6.79 1.22
CA ASN A 98 15.19 7.51 2.03
C ASN A 98 16.09 6.54 2.82
N ASN A 99 15.61 5.33 3.12
CA ASN A 99 16.39 4.29 3.78
C ASN A 99 17.03 3.29 2.82
N HIS A 100 16.82 3.42 1.51
CA HIS A 100 17.33 2.50 0.48
C HIS A 100 17.02 1.03 0.76
N SER A 101 15.80 0.76 1.24
CA SER A 101 15.38 -0.58 1.66
C SER A 101 14.01 -0.97 1.12
N ILE A 102 13.75 -2.27 1.08
CA ILE A 102 12.41 -2.82 0.89
C ILE A 102 11.91 -3.35 2.22
N VAL A 103 10.73 -2.90 2.63
CA VAL A 103 10.08 -3.31 3.87
C VAL A 103 8.99 -4.33 3.55
N HIS A 104 9.04 -5.48 4.23
CA HIS A 104 8.05 -6.55 4.09
C HIS A 104 6.94 -6.41 5.13
N LEU A 105 5.72 -6.06 4.73
CA LEU A 105 4.61 -5.92 5.67
C LEU A 105 3.61 -7.06 5.53
N SER A 106 3.21 -7.64 6.66
CA SER A 106 2.06 -8.55 6.71
C SER A 106 0.77 -7.74 6.61
N VAL A 107 -0.13 -8.21 5.75
CA VAL A 107 -1.47 -7.61 5.62
C VAL A 107 -2.35 -7.98 6.82
N ASN A 108 -2.07 -9.12 7.48
CA ASN A 108 -2.88 -9.70 8.56
C ASN A 108 -2.80 -8.96 9.91
N GLY A 109 -1.99 -7.91 10.04
CA GLY A 109 -2.03 -7.02 11.21
C GLY A 109 -1.30 -7.51 12.47
N ASP A 110 -0.76 -8.71 12.50
CA ASP A 110 0.07 -9.20 13.60
C ASP A 110 1.47 -8.59 13.51
N LEU A 111 1.61 -7.41 14.13
CA LEU A 111 2.82 -6.59 14.25
C LEU A 111 3.41 -6.14 12.89
N PRO A 112 4.08 -4.98 12.84
CA PRO A 112 4.94 -4.68 11.71
C PRO A 112 6.16 -5.59 11.80
N CYS A 113 6.05 -6.84 11.34
CA CYS A 113 7.20 -7.70 11.03
C CYS A 113 7.92 -7.22 9.76
N GLY A 114 8.01 -5.90 9.61
CA GLY A 114 8.76 -5.19 8.59
C GLY A 114 10.24 -5.30 8.86
N TYR A 115 10.83 -6.43 8.50
CA TYR A 115 12.27 -6.44 8.29
C TYR A 115 12.57 -5.71 6.98
N ALA A 116 13.57 -4.85 7.03
CA ALA A 116 14.07 -4.11 5.90
C ALA A 116 15.21 -4.91 5.26
N VAL A 117 15.11 -5.18 3.96
CA VAL A 117 16.22 -5.73 3.19
C VAL A 117 16.89 -4.59 2.43
N PRO A 118 18.18 -4.31 2.67
CA PRO A 118 18.93 -3.34 1.87
C PRO A 118 18.93 -3.74 0.40
N VAL A 119 18.67 -2.81 -0.51
CA VAL A 119 18.59 -3.10 -1.95
C VAL A 119 19.90 -3.71 -2.47
N GLN A 120 21.05 -3.35 -1.89
CA GLN A 120 22.35 -3.92 -2.23
C GLN A 120 22.50 -5.42 -1.90
N GLN A 121 21.73 -5.96 -0.95
CA GLN A 121 21.78 -7.38 -0.59
C GLN A 121 20.85 -8.27 -1.43
N MET A 122 19.85 -7.69 -2.11
CA MET A 122 18.89 -8.47 -2.91
C MET A 122 19.48 -9.01 -4.23
N CYS A 123 20.60 -8.46 -4.70
CA CYS A 123 21.26 -8.94 -5.93
C CYS A 123 22.06 -10.24 -5.75
N VAL A 124 22.19 -10.82 -4.55
CA VAL A 124 23.15 -11.93 -4.30
C VAL A 124 22.50 -13.33 -4.24
N GLN A 125 21.17 -13.46 -4.23
CA GLN A 125 20.50 -14.77 -4.07
C GLN A 125 19.63 -15.22 -5.25
N GLY A 126 19.97 -14.80 -6.48
CA GLY A 126 19.46 -15.43 -7.69
C GLY A 126 20.41 -16.54 -8.17
N ARG A 127 20.25 -17.76 -7.66
CA ARG A 127 20.75 -18.97 -8.35
C ARG A 127 19.57 -19.89 -8.64
N TYR A 128 19.31 -20.03 -9.94
CA TYR A 128 18.41 -21.02 -10.55
C TYR A 128 18.81 -22.44 -10.19
#